data_AF-A0A967E1Z4-F1
#
_entry.id   AF-A0A967E1Z4-F1
#
_cell.length_a   1.000
_cell.length_b   1.000
_cell.length_c   1.000
_cell.angle_alpha   90.00
_cell.angle_beta   90.00
_cell.angle_gamma   90.00
#
_symmetry.space_group_name_H-M   'P 1'
#
loop_
_entity.id
_entity.type
_entity.pdbx_description
1 polymer ?
#
loop_
_entity_poly.entity_id
_entity_poly.type
_entity_poly.pdbx_seq_one_letter_code
_entity_poly.pdbx_strand_id
1 'polypeptide(L)'
;MKKIGLSIVGSMVIFMGAVWLVDSAQTVEFYYETYQKLKETEHMSRGWVSRIIPASSYAIHTVQWLNGELVSVRFKYEPGDAKEDEPSCTVLEGDDPQLTRYRCQLSGHSVVVQLEPNGEGQIVSNK
;
A
#
# COMPACT_ATOMS: atom_id res chain seq x y z
N MET A 1 35.45 46.99 -33.41
CA MET A 1 35.12 46.89 -31.98
C MET A 1 34.48 45.54 -31.73
N LYS A 2 35.15 44.66 -30.97
CA LYS A 2 34.66 43.32 -30.59
C LYS A 2 33.79 43.44 -29.33
N LYS A 3 32.57 42.91 -29.33
CA LYS A 3 31.79 42.69 -28.12
C LYS A 3 31.49 41.20 -28.02
N ILE A 4 32.35 40.47 -27.30
CA ILE A 4 32.05 39.13 -26.81
C ILE A 4 31.47 39.36 -25.42
N GLY A 5 30.17 39.19 -25.30
CA GLY A 5 29.45 39.35 -24.06
C GLY A 5 28.22 38.47 -24.12
N LEU A 6 28.40 37.19 -23.82
CA LEU A 6 27.29 36.35 -23.41
C LEU A 6 27.73 35.61 -22.15
N SER A 7 27.21 36.13 -21.05
CA SER A 7 27.47 35.71 -19.68
C SER A 7 27.17 34.23 -19.47
N ILE A 8 28.12 33.64 -18.77
CA ILE A 8 28.03 32.55 -17.81
C ILE A 8 26.70 32.61 -17.04
N VAL A 9 25.64 32.00 -17.57
CA VAL A 9 24.39 31.70 -16.85
C VAL A 9 23.92 30.33 -17.33
N GLY A 10 24.65 29.28 -16.98
CA GLY A 10 24.37 27.94 -17.51
C GLY A 10 24.74 26.80 -16.56
N SER A 11 24.82 27.05 -15.26
CA SER A 11 25.32 26.02 -14.33
C SER A 11 24.58 25.91 -13.00
N MET A 12 23.46 26.62 -12.82
CA MET A 12 22.80 26.72 -11.50
C MET A 12 21.32 26.36 -11.53
N VAL A 13 20.92 25.38 -12.34
CA VAL A 13 19.54 24.85 -12.36
C VAL A 13 19.48 23.33 -12.09
N ILE A 14 20.61 22.66 -11.87
CA ILE A 14 20.62 21.19 -11.76
C ILE A 14 20.42 20.68 -10.31
N PHE A 15 20.50 21.53 -9.28
CA PHE A 15 20.50 21.05 -7.89
C PHE A 15 19.16 21.09 -7.13
N MET A 16 18.08 21.64 -7.69
CA MET A 16 16.79 21.70 -6.97
C MET A 16 15.89 20.48 -7.17
N GLY A 17 16.20 19.56 -8.10
CA GLY A 17 15.40 18.36 -8.34
C GLY A 17 15.70 17.17 -7.41
N ALA A 18 16.82 17.21 -6.67
CA ALA A 18 17.31 16.03 -5.96
C ALA A 18 16.75 15.87 -4.52
N VAL A 19 16.12 16.89 -3.95
CA VAL A 19 15.70 16.84 -2.53
C VAL A 19 14.39 16.07 -2.34
N TRP A 20 13.55 15.93 -3.38
CA TRP A 20 12.29 15.17 -3.30
C TRP A 20 12.41 13.67 -3.59
N LEU A 21 13.61 13.19 -3.99
CA LEU A 21 13.85 11.77 -4.28
C LEU A 21 14.40 10.98 -3.08
N VAL A 22 14.74 11.66 -1.99
CA VAL A 22 15.45 11.02 -0.87
C VAL A 22 14.50 10.40 0.16
N ASP A 23 13.27 10.92 0.28
CA ASP A 23 12.27 10.35 1.22
C ASP A 23 11.52 9.13 0.64
N SER A 24 11.49 8.99 -0.69
CA SER A 24 10.85 7.86 -1.40
C SER A 24 11.79 6.67 -1.63
N ALA A 25 13.07 6.79 -1.30
CA ALA A 25 14.08 5.77 -1.57
C ALA A 25 13.94 4.48 -0.72
N GLN A 26 13.05 4.47 0.28
CA GLN A 26 12.92 3.35 1.21
C GLN A 26 11.65 2.52 1.01
N THR A 27 10.79 2.87 0.07
CA THR A 27 9.55 2.12 -0.20
C THR A 27 9.44 1.63 -1.64
N VAL A 28 8.86 0.46 -1.83
CA VAL A 28 8.56 -0.15 -3.12
C VAL A 28 7.05 -0.33 -3.27
N GLU A 29 6.54 -0.05 -4.46
CA GLU A 29 5.14 -0.24 -4.81
C GLU A 29 4.98 -1.45 -5.73
N PHE A 30 3.96 -2.27 -5.46
CA PHE A 30 3.56 -3.40 -6.27
C PHE A 30 2.09 -3.27 -6.66
N TYR A 31 1.77 -3.67 -7.89
CA TYR A 31 0.41 -3.71 -8.40
C TYR A 31 0.04 -5.13 -8.83
N TYR A 32 -1.13 -5.58 -8.38
CA TYR A 32 -1.73 -6.85 -8.78
C TYR A 32 -3.14 -6.62 -9.29
N GLU A 33 -3.41 -7.10 -10.50
CA GLU A 33 -4.71 -6.94 -11.14
C GLU A 33 -5.82 -7.67 -10.38
N THR A 34 -5.52 -8.87 -9.86
CA THR A 34 -6.48 -9.74 -9.17
C THR A 34 -5.85 -10.41 -7.95
N TYR A 35 -6.70 -10.87 -7.03
CA TYR A 35 -6.32 -11.70 -5.90
C TYR A 35 -5.56 -12.97 -6.34
N GLN A 36 -5.95 -13.58 -7.46
CA GLN A 36 -5.30 -14.77 -7.98
C GLN A 36 -3.87 -14.46 -8.47
N LYS A 37 -3.65 -13.33 -9.14
CA LYS A 37 -2.28 -12.90 -9.51
C LYS A 37 -1.42 -12.58 -8.30
N LEU A 38 -1.99 -11.99 -7.25
CA LEU A 38 -1.30 -11.86 -5.97
C LEU A 38 -0.90 -13.24 -5.44
N LYS A 39 -1.76 -14.26 -5.60
CA LYS A 39 -1.55 -15.67 -5.15
C LYS A 39 -0.35 -16.37 -5.71
N GLU A 40 -0.09 -16.07 -6.96
CA GLU A 40 0.99 -16.69 -7.72
C GLU A 40 2.35 -16.11 -7.35
N THR A 41 2.39 -15.03 -6.57
CA THR A 41 3.64 -14.39 -6.18
C THR A 41 4.21 -14.91 -4.87
N GLU A 42 5.54 -14.89 -4.74
CA GLU A 42 6.24 -15.19 -3.48
C GLU A 42 5.91 -14.18 -2.36
N HIS A 43 5.29 -13.05 -2.68
CA HIS A 43 4.80 -12.12 -1.66
C HIS A 43 3.70 -12.78 -0.79
N MET A 44 2.96 -13.79 -1.32
CA MET A 44 2.05 -14.60 -0.52
C MET A 44 2.77 -15.59 0.41
N SER A 45 3.84 -16.24 -0.05
CA SER A 45 4.55 -17.26 0.75
C SER A 45 5.24 -16.64 1.98
N ARG A 46 5.57 -15.35 1.91
CA ARG A 46 6.10 -14.58 3.03
C ARG A 46 5.01 -14.05 3.99
N GLY A 47 3.72 -14.24 3.65
CA GLY A 47 2.58 -13.93 4.53
C GLY A 47 1.96 -12.53 4.42
N TRP A 48 2.01 -11.83 3.29
CA TRP A 48 1.95 -10.36 3.33
C TRP A 48 0.59 -9.66 3.24
N VAL A 49 -0.42 -10.20 2.54
CA VAL A 49 -1.66 -9.43 2.29
C VAL A 49 -2.86 -10.33 2.02
N SER A 50 -2.64 -11.41 1.28
CA SER A 50 -3.72 -12.21 0.73
C SER A 50 -4.67 -12.82 1.74
N ARG A 51 -4.15 -13.28 2.87
CA ARG A 51 -4.96 -14.04 3.82
C ARG A 51 -5.96 -13.18 4.57
N ILE A 52 -5.76 -11.86 4.59
CA ILE A 52 -6.59 -10.92 5.33
C ILE A 52 -7.53 -10.10 4.43
N ILE A 53 -7.40 -10.16 3.10
CA ILE A 53 -8.32 -9.46 2.17
C ILE A 53 -9.36 -10.41 1.54
N PRO A 54 -10.51 -9.90 1.08
CA PRO A 54 -11.53 -10.68 0.37
C PRO A 54 -10.99 -11.39 -0.88
N ALA A 55 -11.56 -12.53 -1.24
CA ALA A 55 -11.12 -13.29 -2.43
C ALA A 55 -11.53 -12.60 -3.75
N SER A 56 -12.61 -11.81 -3.73
CA SER A 56 -13.03 -10.94 -4.84
C SER A 56 -12.10 -9.75 -5.08
N SER A 57 -11.02 -9.58 -4.29
CA SER A 57 -10.17 -8.40 -4.39
C SER A 57 -9.49 -8.25 -5.75
N TYR A 58 -9.47 -7.01 -6.27
CA TYR A 58 -8.84 -6.63 -7.53
C TYR A 58 -8.24 -5.22 -7.43
N ALA A 59 -7.45 -4.84 -8.44
CA ALA A 59 -6.71 -3.57 -8.47
C ALA A 59 -5.96 -3.32 -7.14
N ILE A 60 -5.13 -4.28 -6.75
CA ILE A 60 -4.45 -4.32 -5.46
C ILE A 60 -3.13 -3.56 -5.57
N HIS A 61 -3.05 -2.42 -4.89
CA HIS A 61 -1.86 -1.59 -4.75
C HIS A 61 -1.24 -1.83 -3.38
N THR A 62 0.03 -2.23 -3.35
CA THR A 62 0.76 -2.52 -2.13
C THR A 62 1.99 -1.62 -2.05
N VAL A 63 2.16 -0.93 -0.93
CA VAL A 63 3.35 -0.14 -0.62
C VAL A 63 4.07 -0.80 0.55
N GLN A 64 5.36 -1.06 0.38
CA GLN A 64 6.22 -1.73 1.36
C GLN A 64 7.50 -0.94 1.57
N TRP A 65 8.10 -1.08 2.74
CA TRP A 65 9.47 -0.66 3.00
C TRP A 65 10.47 -1.64 2.37
N LEU A 66 11.70 -1.20 2.10
CA LEU A 66 12.77 -2.06 1.56
C LEU A 66 13.16 -3.20 2.50
N ASN A 67 12.94 -3.05 3.81
CA ASN A 67 13.13 -4.13 4.80
C ASN A 67 12.04 -5.22 4.70
N GLY A 68 11.07 -5.02 3.81
CA GLY A 68 9.89 -5.85 3.63
C GLY A 68 8.64 -5.16 4.14
N GLU A 69 8.67 -4.50 5.31
CA GLU A 69 7.51 -4.13 6.15
C GLU A 69 6.37 -3.41 5.41
N LEU A 70 5.13 -3.76 5.76
CA LEU A 70 3.95 -3.31 5.05
C LEU A 70 3.65 -1.88 5.48
N VAL A 71 3.62 -0.95 4.51
CA VAL A 71 3.21 0.43 4.75
C VAL A 71 1.69 0.52 4.65
N SER A 72 1.17 0.14 3.48
CA SER A 72 -0.26 0.20 3.18
C SER A 72 -0.62 -0.70 2.02
N VAL A 73 -1.85 -1.18 2.01
CA VAL A 73 -2.46 -1.82 0.84
C VAL A 73 -3.77 -1.11 0.54
N ARG A 74 -4.06 -0.87 -0.74
CA ARG A 74 -5.36 -0.44 -1.22
C ARG A 74 -5.84 -1.42 -2.27
N PHE A 75 -7.12 -1.75 -2.25
CA PHE A 75 -7.71 -2.68 -3.20
C PHE A 75 -9.18 -2.36 -3.39
N LYS A 76 -9.77 -2.91 -4.44
CA LYS A 76 -11.21 -2.97 -4.61
C LYS A 76 -11.70 -4.39 -4.37
N TYR A 77 -12.95 -4.55 -3.98
CA TYR A 77 -13.57 -5.85 -3.72
C TYR A 77 -15.07 -5.79 -4.06
N GLU A 78 -15.72 -6.95 -4.12
CA GLU A 78 -17.15 -7.02 -4.33
C GLU A 78 -17.90 -6.76 -3.00
N PRO A 79 -18.76 -5.72 -2.92
CA PRO A 79 -19.48 -5.43 -1.68
C PRO A 79 -20.29 -6.64 -1.20
N GLY A 80 -20.11 -7.03 0.06
CA GLY A 80 -20.71 -8.24 0.63
C GLY A 80 -19.75 -9.43 0.73
N ASP A 81 -18.62 -9.41 0.03
CA ASP A 81 -17.49 -10.32 0.27
C ASP A 81 -16.63 -9.74 1.42
N ALA A 82 -17.15 -9.79 2.65
CA ALA A 82 -16.40 -9.42 3.85
C ALA A 82 -15.70 -10.65 4.43
N LYS A 83 -14.43 -10.48 4.82
CA LYS A 83 -13.66 -11.56 5.43
C LYS A 83 -13.72 -11.48 6.95
N GLU A 84 -14.63 -12.23 7.54
CA GLU A 84 -14.79 -12.28 9.01
C GLU A 84 -14.05 -13.46 9.65
N ASP A 85 -13.69 -14.49 8.87
CA ASP A 85 -13.39 -15.83 9.40
C ASP A 85 -11.89 -16.22 9.48
N GLU A 86 -10.94 -15.27 9.40
CA GLU A 86 -9.54 -15.65 9.65
C GLU A 86 -9.26 -15.70 11.16
N PRO A 87 -8.79 -16.84 11.72
CA PRO A 87 -8.60 -17.00 13.18
C PRO A 87 -7.58 -16.05 13.80
N SER A 88 -6.78 -15.35 12.98
CA SER A 88 -5.82 -14.33 13.38
C SER A 88 -6.39 -12.90 13.36
N CYS A 89 -7.67 -12.74 12.96
CA CYS A 89 -8.35 -11.46 12.85
C CYS A 89 -9.43 -11.30 13.93
N THR A 90 -9.60 -10.07 14.42
CA THR A 90 -10.64 -9.69 15.38
C THR A 90 -11.38 -8.48 14.85
N VAL A 91 -12.70 -8.59 14.74
CA VAL A 91 -13.56 -7.46 14.34
C VAL A 91 -13.39 -6.33 15.37
N LEU A 92 -13.18 -5.13 14.86
CA LEU A 92 -13.11 -3.92 15.67
C LEU A 92 -14.48 -3.25 15.64
N GLU A 93 -15.08 -3.07 16.81
CA GLU A 93 -16.26 -2.20 16.92
C GLU A 93 -15.86 -0.76 16.55
N GLY A 94 -16.69 -0.10 15.75
CA GLY A 94 -16.48 1.26 15.30
C GLY A 94 -17.76 2.06 15.32
N ASP A 95 -17.62 3.39 15.32
CA ASP A 95 -18.74 4.32 15.35
C ASP A 95 -19.56 4.33 14.04
N ASP A 96 -18.97 3.85 12.94
CA ASP A 96 -19.63 3.73 11.64
C ASP A 96 -20.04 2.28 11.37
N PRO A 97 -21.34 1.96 11.42
CA PRO A 97 -21.84 0.60 11.20
C PRO A 97 -21.73 0.14 9.74
N GLN A 98 -21.45 1.03 8.78
CA GLN A 98 -21.28 0.66 7.37
C GLN A 98 -19.84 0.26 7.04
N LEU A 99 -18.89 0.58 7.92
CA LEU A 99 -17.49 0.30 7.73
C LEU A 99 -17.08 -0.93 8.52
N THR A 100 -16.73 -2.00 7.82
CA THR A 100 -16.21 -3.20 8.48
C THR A 100 -14.72 -3.01 8.75
N ARG A 101 -14.34 -3.05 10.03
CA ARG A 101 -12.94 -3.00 10.45
C ARG A 101 -12.57 -4.29 11.17
N TYR A 102 -11.40 -4.83 10.86
CA TYR A 102 -10.86 -5.96 11.60
C TYR A 102 -9.35 -5.83 11.75
N ARG A 103 -8.86 -6.21 12.93
CA ARG A 103 -7.45 -6.22 13.28
C ARG A 103 -6.91 -7.62 13.08
N CYS A 104 -5.91 -7.78 12.24
CA CYS A 104 -5.24 -9.07 12.01
C CYS A 104 -3.81 -9.06 12.53
N GLN A 105 -3.34 -10.24 12.93
CA GLN A 105 -1.91 -10.49 13.17
C GLN A 105 -1.26 -11.05 11.91
N LEU A 106 -0.29 -10.32 11.37
CA LEU A 106 0.41 -10.65 10.14
C LEU A 106 1.92 -10.56 10.38
N SER A 107 2.61 -11.70 10.28
CA SER A 107 4.06 -11.83 10.48
C SER A 107 4.59 -11.19 11.78
N GLY A 108 3.81 -11.28 12.87
CA GLY A 108 4.18 -10.72 14.18
C GLY A 108 3.80 -9.25 14.40
N HIS A 109 3.18 -8.61 13.41
CA HIS A 109 2.69 -7.24 13.50
C HIS A 109 1.17 -7.18 13.43
N SER A 110 0.59 -6.22 14.13
CA SER A 110 -0.85 -5.93 14.01
C SER A 110 -1.08 -5.04 12.80
N VAL A 111 -2.01 -5.43 11.95
CA VAL A 111 -2.53 -4.60 10.86
C VAL A 111 -4.03 -4.40 11.04
N VAL A 112 -4.55 -3.26 10.57
CA VAL A 112 -5.98 -2.99 10.54
C VAL A 112 -6.42 -3.00 9.09
N VAL A 113 -7.41 -3.83 8.81
CA VAL A 113 -8.11 -3.84 7.52
C VAL A 113 -9.41 -3.08 7.68
N GLN A 114 -9.73 -2.26 6.69
CA GLN A 114 -10.95 -1.48 6.61
C GLN A 114 -11.59 -1.76 5.26
N LEU A 115 -12.87 -2.08 5.28
CA LEU A 115 -13.69 -2.39 4.11
C LEU A 115 -14.84 -1.38 4.07
N GLU A 116 -14.89 -0.57 3.02
CA GLU A 116 -15.93 0.43 2.78
C GLU A 116 -17.09 -0.16 1.97
N PRO A 117 -18.34 0.23 2.24
CA PRO A 117 -19.53 -0.34 1.59
C PRO A 117 -19.56 -0.08 0.06
N ASN A 118 -18.74 0.84 -0.43
CA ASN A 118 -18.55 1.14 -1.85
C ASN A 118 -17.64 0.12 -2.59
N GLY A 119 -17.08 -0.87 -1.88
CA GLY A 119 -16.16 -1.86 -2.45
C GLY A 119 -14.71 -1.41 -2.45
N GLU A 120 -14.33 -0.38 -1.68
CA GLU A 120 -12.94 0.02 -1.47
C GLU A 120 -12.39 -0.55 -0.16
N GLY A 121 -11.20 -1.13 -0.22
CA GLY A 121 -10.55 -1.75 0.92
C GLY A 121 -9.16 -1.18 1.13
N GLN A 122 -8.78 -1.04 2.41
CA GLN A 122 -7.44 -0.62 2.78
C GLN A 122 -6.88 -1.40 3.96
N ILE A 123 -5.58 -1.62 3.94
CA ILE A 123 -4.80 -2.17 5.06
C ILE A 123 -3.81 -1.11 5.48
N VAL A 124 -3.80 -0.81 6.78
CA VAL A 124 -2.84 0.10 7.39
C VAL A 124 -2.11 -0.62 8.52
N SER A 125 -0.80 -0.42 8.61
CA SER A 125 -0.02 -0.91 9.73
C SER A 125 -0.44 -0.20 11.02
N ASN A 126 -0.74 -0.96 12.06
CA ASN A 126 -1.08 -0.43 13.37
C ASN A 126 0.24 -0.25 14.14
N LYS A 127 0.84 0.95 14.03
CA LYS A 127 2.07 1.31 14.76
C LYS A 127 1.87 1.27 16.27
#